data_AF-A0A1B0CN74-F1
#
_entry.id   AF-A0A1B0CN74-F1
#
_cell.length_a   1.000
_cell.length_b   1.000
_cell.length_c   1.000
_cell.angle_alpha   90.00
_cell.angle_beta   90.00
_cell.angle_gamma   90.00
#
_symmetry.space_group_name_H-M   'P 1'
#
loop_
_entity.id
_entity.type
_entity.pdbx_description
1 polymer ?
#
loop_
_entity_poly.entity_id
_entity_poly.type
_entity_poly.pdbx_seq_one_letter_code
_entity_poly.pdbx_strand_id
1 'polypeptide(L)'
;MSGLFRYNSNATTSQRRTPMRSFRTTPGQLQDVTMDNSYSYGFRSPAFGQGSPSQTRSVRDYEEQITAQQRENFNLKLRIYFLEEKLNGSALGQGTESLFKQNVDLKVEIEAQKRELQEKHELLTQAASAMKYMEDSQKVLEEEAKATETELKSRIDLLELEISEMQKIYGPMSPKTNLISLVEGDTSCGQLRVSDGGFLGEQGVTELHELHGRIDQLTSMNGEVTEALKHLEAMHQEKGLKIREYEAKNNELVAENLELKEKICNLDKGTKITEELKVQLFEVRKQLAEKLCDQQTLEASLQEKTKAYEKVCAVVQKLLNARNESTREQRKSDVSSQVSDDMESIEALHAQITNKDVEISNLRAEILRTVEQKNAEIYELKTEVKRKTTNLQNLINRDLWDKNREIERLTRQMHGMELESPVVSEVDQLHSQFTEAQYNEAVEKNVLLQRKLDELRQKVW
;
A
#
# COMPACT_ATOMS: atom_id res chain seq x y z
N MET A 1 58.23 -0.92 -18.84
CA MET A 1 57.62 -1.87 -17.88
C MET A 1 56.17 -2.07 -18.30
N SER A 2 55.89 -3.28 -18.77
CA SER A 2 54.63 -4.04 -18.70
C SER A 2 53.29 -3.30 -18.88
N GLY A 3 52.75 -3.36 -20.10
CA GLY A 3 51.33 -3.19 -20.36
C GLY A 3 50.53 -4.46 -20.07
N LEU A 4 49.21 -4.33 -19.88
CA LEU A 4 48.23 -5.41 -19.91
C LEU A 4 46.85 -4.82 -20.27
N PHE A 5 46.61 -4.66 -21.58
CA PHE A 5 45.27 -4.68 -22.15
C PHE A 5 44.80 -6.14 -22.18
N ARG A 6 43.59 -6.43 -21.69
CA ARG A 6 42.86 -7.65 -22.06
C ARG A 6 41.62 -7.27 -22.85
N TYR A 7 41.67 -7.63 -24.13
CA TYR A 7 40.51 -7.95 -24.96
C TYR A 7 39.66 -9.03 -24.28
N ASN A 8 38.34 -8.95 -24.44
CA ASN A 8 37.60 -10.18 -24.74
C ASN A 8 36.48 -9.92 -25.73
N SER A 9 36.46 -10.77 -26.74
CA SER A 9 35.68 -10.72 -27.97
C SER A 9 34.54 -11.74 -27.94
N ASN A 10 33.41 -11.32 -28.50
CA ASN A 10 32.28 -12.06 -29.10
C ASN A 10 32.24 -13.61 -29.03
N ALA A 11 31.08 -14.13 -28.59
CA ALA A 11 30.58 -15.44 -29.01
C ALA A 11 29.02 -15.49 -29.02
N THR A 12 28.49 -15.40 -30.24
CA THR A 12 27.39 -16.19 -30.84
C THR A 12 26.14 -16.62 -30.07
N THR A 13 25.00 -16.20 -30.66
CA THR A 13 23.64 -16.75 -30.66
C THR A 13 23.54 -18.28 -30.65
N SER A 14 22.64 -18.83 -29.81
CA SER A 14 21.93 -20.09 -30.09
C SER A 14 20.52 -20.06 -29.50
N GLN A 15 19.52 -20.14 -30.38
CA GLN A 15 18.14 -20.42 -30.02
C GLN A 15 18.01 -21.85 -29.46
N ARG A 16 17.25 -22.02 -28.37
CA ARG A 16 16.47 -23.25 -28.12
C ARG A 16 15.16 -22.90 -27.42
N ARG A 17 14.07 -23.28 -28.09
CA ARG A 17 12.68 -23.21 -27.62
C ARG A 17 12.37 -24.30 -26.60
N THR A 18 11.26 -24.07 -25.89
CA THR A 18 10.35 -24.99 -25.13
C THR A 18 10.51 -25.02 -23.61
N PRO A 19 9.44 -25.32 -22.84
CA PRO A 19 8.09 -24.75 -22.93
C PRO A 19 7.54 -24.32 -21.55
N MET A 20 6.43 -23.56 -21.60
CA MET A 20 5.43 -23.29 -20.53
C MET A 20 5.62 -24.06 -19.22
N ARG A 21 5.95 -23.34 -18.14
CA ARG A 21 5.86 -23.86 -16.76
C ARG A 21 4.68 -23.21 -16.05
N SER A 22 3.70 -24.05 -15.76
CA SER A 22 2.48 -23.77 -15.03
C SER A 22 2.76 -23.10 -13.69
N PHE A 23 1.96 -22.08 -13.37
CA PHE A 23 1.92 -21.39 -12.09
C PHE A 23 1.78 -22.40 -10.94
N ARG A 24 2.75 -22.38 -10.02
CA ARG A 24 2.70 -23.07 -8.73
C ARG A 24 2.79 -22.01 -7.65
N THR A 25 1.65 -21.54 -7.16
CA THR A 25 1.56 -20.66 -5.99
C THR A 25 2.00 -21.44 -4.75
N THR A 26 3.21 -21.18 -4.29
CA THR A 26 3.68 -21.62 -2.96
C THR A 26 3.96 -20.33 -2.19
N PRO A 27 3.22 -19.98 -1.15
CA PRO A 27 3.53 -18.81 -0.34
C PRO A 27 4.45 -19.24 0.79
N GLY A 28 5.73 -18.92 0.67
CA GLY A 28 6.70 -19.16 1.73
C GLY A 28 7.87 -18.20 1.58
N GLN A 29 8.03 -17.34 2.57
CA GLN A 29 9.11 -16.37 2.77
C GLN A 29 8.91 -14.99 2.15
N LEU A 30 8.09 -14.18 2.83
CA LEU A 30 8.40 -12.77 3.01
C LEU A 30 8.59 -12.53 4.51
N GLN A 31 9.72 -11.88 4.83
CA GLN A 31 10.11 -11.45 6.16
C GLN A 31 9.08 -10.43 6.66
N ASP A 32 8.33 -10.81 7.69
CA ASP A 32 7.35 -9.93 8.32
C ASP A 32 8.07 -9.04 9.35
N VAL A 33 8.04 -7.73 9.08
CA VAL A 33 8.42 -6.69 10.02
C VAL A 33 7.26 -6.57 11.00
N THR A 34 7.48 -7.09 12.20
CA THR A 34 6.66 -6.98 13.41
C THR A 34 5.54 -5.94 13.36
N MET A 35 4.29 -6.41 13.34
CA MET A 35 3.17 -5.80 14.07
C MET A 35 2.32 -6.93 14.66
N ASP A 36 2.42 -7.10 15.97
CA ASP A 36 1.54 -7.96 16.75
C ASP A 36 0.09 -7.54 16.54
N ASN A 37 -0.71 -8.41 15.94
CA ASN A 37 -2.15 -8.37 16.11
C ASN A 37 -2.71 -9.79 16.13
N SER A 38 -3.00 -10.22 17.35
CA SER A 38 -3.73 -11.41 17.76
C SER A 38 -5.05 -11.54 16.99
N TYR A 39 -5.24 -12.66 16.28
CA TYR A 39 -6.48 -13.45 16.09
C TYR A 39 -6.26 -14.43 14.92
N SER A 40 -5.40 -15.43 15.14
CA SER A 40 -5.28 -16.58 14.23
C SER A 40 -6.39 -17.57 14.53
N TYR A 41 -7.51 -17.46 13.80
CA TYR A 41 -8.52 -18.51 13.73
C TYR A 41 -7.95 -19.69 12.91
N GLY A 42 -7.88 -20.85 13.57
CA GLY A 42 -7.17 -22.03 13.09
C GLY A 42 -7.64 -22.59 11.75
N PHE A 43 -6.66 -22.84 10.88
CA PHE A 43 -6.79 -23.70 9.72
C PHE A 43 -6.91 -25.16 10.21
N ARG A 44 -8.11 -25.74 10.26
CA ARG A 44 -8.30 -27.19 10.37
C ARG A 44 -8.41 -27.78 8.96
N SER A 45 -7.33 -28.37 8.48
CA SER A 45 -7.40 -29.35 7.38
C SER A 45 -8.08 -30.64 7.89
N PRO A 46 -8.95 -31.29 7.11
CA PRO A 46 -9.61 -32.52 7.51
C PRO A 46 -8.63 -33.70 7.37
N ALA A 47 -8.06 -34.13 8.49
CA ALA A 47 -7.37 -35.41 8.57
C ALA A 47 -8.42 -36.53 8.68
N PHE A 48 -8.45 -37.39 7.65
CA PHE A 48 -9.09 -38.69 7.69
C PHE A 48 -8.48 -39.54 8.82
N GLY A 49 -9.34 -40.15 9.63
CA GLY A 49 -8.97 -41.28 10.48
C GLY A 49 -9.08 -41.03 11.97
N GLN A 50 -10.28 -41.21 12.53
CA GLN A 50 -10.50 -41.93 13.79
C GLN A 50 -12.00 -42.23 13.92
N GLY A 51 -12.33 -43.52 13.86
CA GLY A 51 -13.69 -44.01 13.91
C GLY A 51 -14.29 -43.92 15.31
N SER A 52 -15.42 -43.23 15.39
CA SER A 52 -16.48 -43.48 16.36
C SER A 52 -17.58 -44.27 15.64
N PRO A 53 -18.33 -45.15 16.32
CA PRO A 53 -19.17 -46.14 15.66
C PRO A 53 -20.17 -45.44 14.77
N SER A 54 -20.17 -45.83 13.50
CA SER A 54 -21.11 -45.45 12.47
C SER A 54 -22.52 -45.70 12.97
N GLN A 55 -23.10 -44.67 13.58
CA GLN A 55 -24.53 -44.53 13.75
C GLN A 55 -25.09 -44.55 12.33
N THR A 56 -25.78 -45.63 11.99
CA THR A 56 -26.48 -45.80 10.72
C THR A 56 -27.47 -44.65 10.58
N ARG A 57 -27.02 -43.57 9.94
CA ARG A 57 -27.85 -42.45 9.55
C ARG A 57 -28.92 -43.00 8.61
N SER A 58 -30.17 -42.65 8.87
CA SER A 58 -31.27 -43.01 8.00
C SER A 58 -31.01 -42.43 6.61
N VAL A 59 -31.49 -43.08 5.54
CA VAL A 59 -31.43 -42.53 4.17
C VAL A 59 -31.97 -41.10 4.13
N ARG A 60 -32.98 -40.83 4.96
CA ARG A 60 -33.58 -39.50 5.17
C ARG A 60 -32.60 -38.47 5.74
N ASP A 61 -31.70 -38.87 6.65
CA ASP A 61 -30.68 -37.97 7.23
C ASP A 61 -29.63 -37.59 6.17
N TYR A 62 -29.35 -38.49 5.22
CA TYR A 62 -28.46 -38.19 4.09
C TYR A 62 -29.13 -37.25 3.08
N GLU A 63 -30.41 -37.41 2.81
CA GLU A 63 -31.18 -36.50 1.94
C GLU A 63 -31.27 -35.08 2.54
N GLU A 64 -31.50 -34.97 3.85
CA GLU A 64 -31.48 -33.69 4.57
C GLU A 64 -30.08 -33.06 4.58
N GLN A 65 -29.02 -33.85 4.73
CA GLN A 65 -27.65 -33.35 4.64
C GLN A 65 -27.30 -32.83 3.25
N ILE A 66 -27.75 -33.51 2.19
CA ILE A 66 -27.56 -33.07 0.81
C ILE A 66 -28.30 -31.77 0.55
N THR A 67 -29.55 -31.64 0.99
CA THR A 67 -30.31 -30.39 0.81
C THR A 67 -29.73 -29.24 1.62
N ALA A 68 -29.22 -29.49 2.83
CA ALA A 68 -28.51 -28.49 3.62
C ALA A 68 -27.22 -28.03 2.91
N GLN A 69 -26.41 -28.97 2.40
CA GLN A 69 -25.18 -28.66 1.65
C GLN A 69 -25.46 -27.95 0.33
N GLN A 70 -26.58 -28.25 -0.34
CA GLN A 70 -27.00 -27.54 -1.55
C GLN A 70 -27.40 -26.09 -1.24
N ARG A 71 -28.12 -25.85 -0.13
CA ARG A 71 -28.43 -24.48 0.33
C ARG A 71 -27.19 -23.71 0.75
N GLU A 72 -26.27 -24.37 1.44
CA GLU A 72 -24.98 -23.76 1.81
C GLU A 72 -24.16 -23.42 0.57
N ASN A 73 -24.05 -24.34 -0.39
CA ASN A 73 -23.38 -24.09 -1.67
C ASN A 73 -24.03 -22.96 -2.48
N PHE A 74 -25.36 -22.89 -2.48
CA PHE A 74 -26.08 -21.81 -3.14
C PHE A 74 -25.81 -20.46 -2.47
N ASN A 75 -25.84 -20.40 -1.14
CA ASN A 75 -25.47 -19.20 -0.40
C ASN A 75 -24.01 -18.80 -0.61
N LEU A 76 -23.09 -19.77 -0.65
CA LEU A 76 -21.69 -19.53 -0.95
C LEU A 76 -21.51 -18.99 -2.36
N LYS A 77 -22.19 -19.55 -3.36
CA LYS A 77 -22.19 -19.02 -4.73
C LYS A 77 -22.70 -17.58 -4.79
N LEU A 78 -23.78 -17.25 -4.09
CA LEU A 78 -24.29 -15.88 -4.00
C LEU A 78 -23.29 -14.94 -3.33
N ARG A 79 -22.67 -15.39 -2.23
CA ARG A 79 -21.64 -14.63 -1.51
C ARG A 79 -20.43 -14.35 -2.41
N ILE A 80 -19.95 -15.36 -3.13
CA ILE A 80 -18.85 -15.25 -4.09
C ILE A 80 -19.24 -14.29 -5.21
N TYR A 81 -20.41 -14.46 -5.82
CA TYR A 81 -20.93 -13.60 -6.88
C TYR A 81 -20.96 -12.13 -6.45
N PHE A 82 -21.50 -11.81 -5.28
CA PHE A 82 -21.52 -10.42 -4.78
C PHE A 82 -20.15 -9.88 -4.40
N LEU A 83 -19.22 -10.74 -3.97
CA LEU A 83 -17.84 -10.33 -3.68
C LEU A 83 -17.07 -10.06 -4.97
N GLU A 84 -17.25 -10.88 -6.01
CA GLU A 84 -16.67 -10.69 -7.34
C GLU A 84 -17.26 -9.45 -8.03
N GLU A 85 -18.58 -9.25 -7.92
CA GLU A 85 -19.26 -8.05 -8.44
C GLU A 85 -18.82 -6.78 -7.70
N LYS A 86 -18.63 -6.85 -6.37
CA LYS A 86 -18.01 -5.74 -5.62
C LYS A 86 -16.54 -5.54 -5.93
N LEU A 87 -15.76 -6.58 -6.22
CA LEU A 87 -14.34 -6.43 -6.53
C LEU A 87 -14.14 -5.82 -7.92
N ASN A 88 -14.96 -6.23 -8.88
CA ASN A 88 -14.93 -5.73 -10.25
C ASN A 88 -15.64 -4.38 -10.41
N GLY A 89 -16.67 -4.11 -9.60
CA GLY A 89 -17.42 -2.85 -9.58
C GLY A 89 -16.90 -1.80 -8.59
N SER A 90 -16.07 -2.18 -7.62
CA SER A 90 -15.38 -1.23 -6.74
C SER A 90 -14.19 -0.62 -7.45
N ALA A 91 -14.03 0.69 -7.26
CA ALA A 91 -12.83 1.43 -7.61
C ALA A 91 -11.54 0.83 -7.01
N LEU A 92 -11.60 -0.15 -6.09
CA LEU A 92 -10.42 -0.90 -5.68
C LEU A 92 -9.87 -1.80 -6.80
N GLY A 93 -10.68 -2.49 -7.61
CA GLY A 93 -10.17 -3.37 -8.67
C GLY A 93 -9.52 -2.60 -9.81
N GLN A 94 -10.28 -1.70 -10.44
CA GLN A 94 -9.77 -0.82 -11.51
C GLN A 94 -8.82 0.26 -11.00
N GLY A 95 -9.04 0.80 -9.80
CA GLY A 95 -8.16 1.82 -9.23
C GLY A 95 -6.84 1.25 -8.76
N THR A 96 -6.77 0.01 -8.26
CA THR A 96 -5.46 -0.60 -7.96
C THR A 96 -4.67 -0.90 -9.23
N GLU A 97 -5.32 -1.39 -10.29
CA GLU A 97 -4.67 -1.61 -11.59
C GLU A 97 -4.21 -0.29 -12.23
N SER A 98 -5.05 0.76 -12.16
CA SER A 98 -4.71 2.12 -12.59
C SER A 98 -3.56 2.73 -11.77
N LEU A 99 -3.57 2.55 -10.45
CA LEU A 99 -2.49 3.01 -9.57
C LEU A 99 -1.20 2.25 -9.82
N PHE A 100 -1.26 0.94 -10.09
CA PHE A 100 -0.09 0.14 -10.42
C PHE A 100 0.52 0.59 -11.74
N LYS A 101 -0.30 0.82 -12.77
CA LYS A 101 0.13 1.36 -14.05
C LYS A 101 0.77 2.75 -13.87
N GLN A 102 0.12 3.64 -13.12
CA GLN A 102 0.69 4.96 -12.81
C GLN A 102 2.00 4.85 -12.02
N ASN A 103 2.14 3.88 -11.12
CA ASN A 103 3.38 3.65 -10.39
C ASN A 103 4.51 3.17 -11.30
N VAL A 104 4.19 2.31 -12.28
CA VAL A 104 5.14 1.87 -13.30
C VAL A 104 5.54 3.03 -14.21
N ASP A 105 4.58 3.82 -14.69
CA ASP A 105 4.84 4.99 -15.54
C ASP A 105 5.71 6.02 -14.80
N LEU A 106 5.41 6.30 -13.52
CA LEU A 106 6.22 7.17 -12.67
C LEU A 106 7.63 6.61 -12.43
N LYS A 107 7.78 5.30 -12.26
CA LYS A 107 9.12 4.69 -12.16
C LYS A 107 9.92 4.83 -13.44
N VAL A 108 9.29 4.63 -14.59
CA VAL A 108 9.93 4.82 -15.90
C VAL A 108 10.33 6.28 -16.07
N GLU A 109 9.46 7.22 -15.72
CA GLU A 109 9.73 8.65 -15.78
C GLU A 109 10.89 9.04 -14.85
N ILE A 110 10.92 8.54 -13.61
CA ILE A 110 12.03 8.78 -12.68
C ILE A 110 13.36 8.27 -13.25
N GLU A 111 13.38 7.06 -13.82
CA GLU A 111 14.61 6.51 -14.41
C GLU A 111 15.03 7.24 -15.70
N ALA A 112 14.07 7.72 -16.49
CA ALA A 112 14.34 8.56 -17.66
C ALA A 112 14.97 9.91 -17.23
N GLN A 113 14.39 10.56 -16.23
CA GLN A 113 14.89 11.83 -15.70
C GLN A 113 16.27 11.69 -15.05
N LYS A 114 16.53 10.59 -14.33
CA LYS A 114 17.87 10.30 -13.80
C LYS A 114 18.90 10.13 -14.91
N ARG A 115 18.55 9.41 -15.98
CA ARG A 115 19.45 9.24 -17.14
C ARG A 115 19.74 10.58 -17.81
N GLU A 116 18.72 11.40 -18.05
CA GLU A 116 18.90 12.72 -18.66
C GLU A 116 19.75 13.65 -17.77
N LEU A 117 19.58 13.58 -16.44
CA LEU A 117 20.39 14.33 -15.49
C LEU A 117 21.85 13.87 -15.53
N GLN A 118 22.09 12.56 -15.61
CA GLN A 118 23.43 12.00 -15.75
C GLN A 118 24.09 12.45 -17.06
N GLU A 119 23.39 12.38 -18.18
CA GLU A 119 23.89 12.83 -19.49
C GLU A 119 24.25 14.33 -19.47
N LYS A 120 23.41 15.19 -18.87
CA LYS A 120 23.71 16.61 -18.70
C LYS A 120 24.93 16.84 -17.80
N HIS A 121 25.10 16.05 -16.75
CA HIS A 121 26.25 16.15 -15.86
C HIS A 121 27.55 15.72 -16.56
N GLU A 122 27.50 14.68 -17.40
CA GLU A 122 28.64 14.25 -18.22
C GLU A 122 29.02 15.33 -19.24
N LEU A 123 28.05 15.93 -19.93
CA LEU A 123 28.29 17.05 -20.85
C LEU A 123 28.89 18.26 -20.16
N LEU A 124 28.39 18.64 -18.97
CA LEU A 124 28.97 19.72 -18.18
C LEU A 124 30.41 19.42 -17.77
N THR A 125 30.70 18.18 -17.40
CA THR A 125 32.05 17.75 -17.02
C THR A 125 33.01 17.79 -18.21
N GLN A 126 32.54 17.38 -19.40
CA GLN A 126 33.29 17.49 -20.65
C GLN A 126 33.55 18.95 -21.02
N ALA A 127 32.52 19.82 -20.92
CA ALA A 127 32.66 21.25 -21.18
C ALA A 127 33.65 21.92 -20.22
N ALA A 128 33.58 21.61 -18.92
CA ALA A 128 34.52 22.12 -17.92
C ALA A 128 35.95 21.65 -18.21
N SER A 129 36.14 20.39 -18.61
CA SER A 129 37.45 19.86 -18.98
C SER A 129 38.01 20.51 -20.25
N ALA A 130 37.15 20.75 -21.26
CA ALA A 130 37.53 21.44 -22.48
C ALA A 130 37.90 22.92 -22.22
N MET A 131 37.14 23.61 -21.37
CA MET A 131 37.45 24.98 -20.96
C MET A 131 38.80 25.06 -20.24
N LYS A 132 39.06 24.11 -19.31
CA LYS A 132 40.36 24.06 -18.63
C LYS A 132 41.51 23.83 -19.61
N TYR A 133 41.34 22.91 -20.57
CA TYR A 133 42.34 22.69 -21.61
C TYR A 133 42.58 23.95 -22.46
N MET A 134 41.52 24.68 -22.82
CA MET A 134 41.64 25.94 -23.55
C MET A 134 42.33 27.03 -22.72
N GLU A 135 42.03 27.13 -21.42
CA GLU A 135 42.68 28.07 -20.50
C GLU A 135 44.17 27.76 -20.36
N ASP A 136 44.54 26.49 -20.16
CA ASP A 136 45.93 26.05 -20.10
C ASP A 136 46.67 26.34 -21.42
N SER A 137 46.04 26.07 -22.57
CA SER A 137 46.60 26.38 -23.89
C SER A 137 46.77 27.88 -24.12
N GLN A 138 45.80 28.70 -23.68
CA GLN A 138 45.87 30.15 -23.80
C GLN A 138 46.99 30.71 -22.93
N LYS A 139 47.18 30.17 -21.73
CA LYS A 139 48.26 30.57 -20.84
C LYS A 139 49.64 30.32 -21.44
N VAL A 140 49.84 29.17 -22.09
CA VAL A 140 51.11 28.88 -22.80
C VAL A 140 51.35 29.88 -23.93
N LEU A 141 50.34 30.16 -24.75
CA LEU A 141 50.45 31.17 -25.83
C LEU A 141 50.74 32.57 -25.28
N GLU A 142 50.16 32.94 -24.14
CA GLU A 142 50.42 34.23 -23.50
C GLU A 142 51.85 34.31 -22.92
N GLU A 143 52.37 33.20 -22.38
CA GLU A 143 53.76 33.10 -21.93
C GLU A 143 54.75 33.20 -23.11
N GLU A 144 54.47 32.52 -24.23
CA GLU A 144 55.25 32.63 -25.47
C GLU A 144 55.20 34.05 -26.05
N ALA A 145 54.02 34.67 -26.11
CA ALA A 145 53.87 36.05 -26.55
C ALA A 145 54.68 37.01 -25.66
N LYS A 146 54.62 36.86 -24.34
CA LYS A 146 55.44 37.65 -23.40
C LYS A 146 56.94 37.43 -23.62
N ALA A 147 57.37 36.19 -23.86
CA ALA A 147 58.78 35.89 -24.13
C ALA A 147 59.26 36.60 -25.41
N THR A 148 58.49 36.51 -26.51
CA THR A 148 58.83 37.22 -27.75
C THR A 148 58.80 38.75 -27.59
N GLU A 149 57.88 39.28 -26.79
CA GLU A 149 57.84 40.71 -26.47
C GLU A 149 59.12 41.14 -25.72
N THR A 150 59.58 40.34 -24.75
CA THR A 150 60.83 40.62 -24.03
C THR A 150 62.06 40.54 -24.92
N GLU A 151 62.09 39.59 -25.86
CA GLU A 151 63.17 39.47 -26.84
C GLU A 151 63.22 40.68 -27.78
N LEU A 152 62.06 41.07 -28.32
CA LEU A 152 61.95 42.25 -29.19
C LEU A 152 62.34 43.53 -28.46
N LYS A 153 61.92 43.69 -27.19
CA LYS A 153 62.35 44.83 -26.35
C LYS A 153 63.88 44.84 -26.18
N SER A 154 64.48 43.72 -25.83
CA SER A 154 65.94 43.63 -25.72
C SER A 154 66.65 43.95 -27.05
N ARG A 155 66.07 43.53 -28.18
CA ARG A 155 66.62 43.86 -29.51
C ARG A 155 66.50 45.35 -29.82
N ILE A 156 65.39 45.99 -29.45
CA ILE A 156 65.20 47.44 -29.58
C ILE A 156 66.25 48.16 -28.73
N ASP A 157 66.43 47.78 -27.45
CA ASP A 157 67.41 48.40 -26.55
C ASP A 157 68.84 48.34 -27.13
N LEU A 158 69.23 47.19 -27.70
CA LEU A 158 70.53 47.02 -28.35
C LEU A 158 70.68 47.93 -29.58
N LEU A 159 69.64 48.02 -30.42
CA LEU A 159 69.65 48.87 -31.61
C LEU A 159 69.67 50.36 -31.23
N GLU A 160 68.95 50.77 -30.18
CA GLU A 160 69.00 52.12 -29.65
C GLU A 160 70.39 52.48 -29.12
N LEU A 161 71.07 51.53 -28.47
CA LEU A 161 72.44 51.71 -28.00
C LEU A 161 73.43 51.84 -29.17
N GLU A 162 73.29 51.01 -30.20
CA GLU A 162 74.07 51.09 -31.44
C GLU A 162 73.84 52.42 -32.17
N ILE A 163 72.59 52.89 -32.28
CA ILE A 163 72.25 54.20 -32.85
C ILE A 163 72.89 55.34 -32.03
N SER A 164 72.85 55.25 -30.70
CA SER A 164 73.46 56.25 -29.80
C SER A 164 74.98 56.29 -29.96
N GLU A 165 75.64 55.15 -30.08
CA GLU A 165 77.08 55.06 -30.35
C GLU A 165 77.43 55.62 -31.74
N MET A 166 76.66 55.27 -32.77
CA MET A 166 76.83 55.81 -34.11
C MET A 166 76.62 57.33 -34.15
N GLN A 167 75.63 57.86 -33.45
CA GLN A 167 75.42 59.31 -33.35
C GLN A 167 76.58 60.04 -32.64
N LYS A 168 77.22 59.40 -31.64
CA LYS A 168 78.43 59.94 -30.97
C LYS A 168 79.64 59.95 -31.90
N ILE A 169 79.80 58.93 -32.75
CA ILE A 169 80.93 58.82 -33.69
C ILE A 169 80.76 59.78 -34.86
N TYR A 170 79.56 59.92 -35.41
CA TYR A 170 79.32 60.64 -36.67
C TYR A 170 78.77 62.07 -36.52
N GLY A 171 78.29 62.48 -35.34
CA GLY A 171 77.66 63.79 -35.15
C GLY A 171 76.46 64.04 -36.08
N PRO A 172 75.77 65.20 -36.03
CA PRO A 172 74.64 65.48 -36.90
C PRO A 172 75.11 65.72 -38.34
N MET A 173 75.29 64.65 -39.11
CA MET A 173 75.56 64.68 -40.55
C MET A 173 74.26 64.89 -41.33
N SER A 174 74.17 66.00 -42.06
CA SER A 174 73.08 66.30 -43.01
C SER A 174 73.29 65.50 -44.30
N PRO A 175 72.29 64.74 -44.80
CA PRO A 175 72.50 63.89 -45.96
C PRO A 175 72.03 64.58 -47.25
N LYS A 176 72.76 65.57 -47.78
CA LYS A 176 72.60 66.04 -49.19
C LYS A 176 73.85 66.75 -49.71
N THR A 177 74.87 66.04 -50.17
CA THR A 177 75.90 66.66 -51.05
C THR A 177 76.66 65.74 -52.00
N ASN A 178 76.53 64.41 -51.94
CA ASN A 178 77.44 63.52 -52.68
C ASN A 178 76.84 62.85 -53.94
N LEU A 179 75.89 63.48 -54.64
CA LEU A 179 75.29 62.89 -55.86
C LEU A 179 75.17 63.85 -57.06
N ILE A 180 75.97 64.91 -57.10
CA ILE A 180 76.04 65.86 -58.22
C ILE A 180 77.51 66.18 -58.51
N SER A 181 78.27 65.21 -59.04
CA SER A 181 79.62 65.48 -59.55
C SER A 181 80.10 64.51 -60.64
N LEU A 182 79.20 63.80 -61.33
CA LEU A 182 79.61 62.78 -62.30
C LEU A 182 78.90 62.86 -63.66
N VAL A 183 78.39 64.03 -64.05
CA VAL A 183 77.70 64.20 -65.35
C VAL A 183 78.29 65.33 -66.22
N GLU A 184 79.27 66.10 -65.75
CA GLU A 184 79.94 67.13 -66.56
C GLU A 184 81.35 66.68 -66.97
N GLY A 185 81.39 65.76 -67.92
CA GLY A 185 82.60 65.35 -68.63
C GLY A 185 82.48 65.66 -70.11
N ASP A 186 82.68 66.92 -70.48
CA ASP A 186 82.78 67.37 -71.88
C ASP A 186 83.90 66.60 -72.59
N THR A 187 83.49 65.62 -73.40
CA THR A 187 84.40 64.88 -74.28
C THR A 187 84.46 65.63 -75.62
N SER A 188 85.44 66.53 -75.73
CA SER A 188 85.79 67.20 -76.97
C SER A 188 86.35 66.20 -77.99
N CYS A 189 85.48 65.75 -78.90
CA CYS A 189 85.90 64.92 -80.03
C CYS A 189 86.58 65.81 -81.08
N GLY A 190 87.89 65.63 -81.22
CA GLY A 190 88.74 66.33 -82.17
C GLY A 190 88.33 66.10 -83.62
N GLN A 191 88.44 67.17 -84.37
CA GLN A 191 88.12 67.28 -85.78
C GLN A 191 89.19 66.57 -86.64
N LEU A 192 88.83 65.43 -87.23
CA LEU A 192 89.66 64.75 -88.24
C LEU A 192 89.42 65.38 -89.63
N ARG A 193 90.45 66.07 -90.14
CA ARG A 193 90.59 66.36 -91.57
C ARG A 193 91.16 65.10 -92.23
N VAL A 194 90.36 64.45 -93.07
CA VAL A 194 90.86 63.46 -94.02
C VAL A 194 91.49 64.24 -95.18
N SER A 195 92.81 64.11 -95.33
CA SER A 195 93.52 64.44 -96.56
C SER A 195 94.18 63.18 -97.11
N ASP A 196 94.11 63.10 -98.43
CA ASP A 196 94.37 61.99 -99.32
C ASP A 196 95.85 61.59 -99.44
N GLY A 197 96.11 60.29 -99.64
CA GLY A 197 97.29 59.74 -100.33
C GLY A 197 98.64 59.64 -99.61
N GLY A 198 99.03 58.40 -99.24
CA GLY A 198 100.38 57.85 -99.53
C GLY A 198 101.39 57.67 -98.38
N PHE A 199 102.00 56.47 -98.36
CA PHE A 199 103.30 56.08 -97.77
C PHE A 199 103.37 55.74 -96.26
N LEU A 200 103.62 54.46 -95.95
CA LEU A 200 103.90 53.93 -94.60
C LEU A 200 105.30 54.34 -94.14
N GLY A 201 105.38 55.37 -93.29
CA GLY A 201 106.56 55.72 -92.50
C GLY A 201 106.32 55.51 -91.00
N GLU A 202 107.37 55.53 -90.18
CA GLU A 202 107.40 55.33 -88.70
C GLU A 202 106.22 55.94 -87.90
N GLN A 203 105.59 57.00 -88.39
CA GLN A 203 104.40 57.63 -87.80
C GLN A 203 103.16 56.73 -87.77
N GLY A 204 102.99 55.83 -88.76
CA GLY A 204 101.88 54.86 -88.75
C GLY A 204 102.05 53.76 -87.71
N VAL A 205 103.29 53.45 -87.31
CA VAL A 205 103.57 52.45 -86.26
C VAL A 205 103.27 53.02 -84.88
N THR A 206 103.50 54.32 -84.66
CA THR A 206 103.10 55.02 -83.43
C THR A 206 101.59 55.15 -83.31
N GLU A 207 100.89 55.50 -84.40
CA GLU A 207 99.41 55.56 -84.41
C GLU A 207 98.77 54.17 -84.18
N LEU A 208 99.35 53.11 -84.76
CA LEU A 208 98.90 51.74 -84.51
C LEU A 208 99.11 51.29 -83.06
N HIS A 209 100.19 51.74 -82.39
CA HIS A 209 100.41 51.50 -80.97
C HIS A 209 99.40 52.26 -80.09
N GLU A 210 99.09 53.51 -80.42
CA GLU A 210 98.07 54.29 -79.71
C GLU A 210 96.67 53.69 -79.87
N LEU A 211 96.32 53.24 -81.07
CA LEU A 211 95.08 52.52 -81.33
C LEU A 211 95.03 51.17 -80.59
N HIS A 212 96.13 50.42 -80.52
CA HIS A 212 96.19 49.20 -79.70
C HIS A 212 96.01 49.50 -78.21
N GLY A 213 96.66 50.53 -77.66
CA GLY A 213 96.45 50.93 -76.27
C GLY A 213 95.01 51.35 -75.99
N ARG A 214 94.34 52.01 -76.95
CA ARG A 214 92.89 52.32 -76.88
C ARG A 214 92.04 51.06 -76.91
N ILE A 215 92.37 50.08 -77.75
CA ILE A 215 91.68 48.78 -77.83
C ILE A 215 91.84 48.00 -76.53
N ASP A 216 93.03 47.95 -75.94
CA ASP A 216 93.28 47.28 -74.66
C ASP A 216 92.50 47.94 -73.51
N GLN A 217 92.45 49.28 -73.48
CA GLN A 217 91.63 50.04 -72.53
C GLN A 217 90.13 49.73 -72.69
N LEU A 218 89.61 49.74 -73.92
CA LEU A 218 88.21 49.38 -74.20
C LEU A 218 87.91 47.93 -73.84
N THR A 219 88.87 47.03 -74.02
CA THR A 219 88.74 45.61 -73.66
C THR A 219 88.70 45.43 -72.14
N SER A 220 89.55 46.16 -71.40
CA SER A 220 89.52 46.19 -69.93
C SER A 220 88.20 46.75 -69.40
N MET A 221 87.75 47.89 -69.94
CA MET A 221 86.46 48.49 -69.58
C MET A 221 85.28 47.56 -69.88
N ASN A 222 85.27 46.89 -71.03
CA ASN A 222 84.24 45.90 -71.35
C ASN A 222 84.28 44.72 -70.37
N GLY A 223 85.48 44.27 -69.96
CA GLY A 223 85.65 43.27 -68.90
C GLY A 223 84.97 43.69 -67.60
N GLU A 224 85.28 44.88 -67.09
CA GLU A 224 84.67 45.45 -65.88
C GLU A 224 83.15 45.57 -65.99
N VAL A 225 82.62 46.02 -67.14
CA VAL A 225 81.17 46.10 -67.39
C VAL A 225 80.53 44.71 -67.38
N THR A 226 81.18 43.70 -67.97
CA THR A 226 80.65 42.33 -67.93
C THR A 226 80.63 41.73 -66.52
N GLU A 227 81.60 42.06 -65.68
CA GLU A 227 81.61 41.63 -64.27
C GLU A 227 80.53 42.36 -63.45
N ALA A 228 80.37 43.68 -63.68
CA ALA A 228 79.30 44.46 -63.06
C ALA A 228 77.90 43.93 -63.43
N LEU A 229 77.69 43.53 -64.70
CA LEU A 229 76.45 42.90 -65.15
C LEU A 229 76.19 41.56 -64.45
N LYS A 230 77.20 40.68 -64.35
CA LYS A 230 77.07 39.41 -63.63
C LYS A 230 76.71 39.61 -62.14
N HIS A 231 77.32 40.60 -61.49
CA HIS A 231 76.98 40.93 -60.10
C HIS A 231 75.54 41.45 -59.98
N LEU A 232 75.09 42.29 -60.91
CA LEU A 232 73.71 42.79 -60.93
C LEU A 232 72.69 41.67 -61.16
N GLU A 233 72.99 40.73 -62.07
CA GLU A 233 72.18 39.54 -62.33
C GLU A 233 72.07 38.65 -61.08
N ALA A 234 73.18 38.40 -60.38
CA ALA A 234 73.17 37.65 -59.12
C ALA A 234 72.32 38.33 -58.05
N MET A 235 72.44 39.65 -57.89
CA MET A 235 71.61 40.43 -56.96
C MET A 235 70.13 40.40 -57.35
N HIS A 236 69.80 40.45 -58.64
CA HIS A 236 68.42 40.34 -59.11
C HIS A 236 67.83 38.95 -58.82
N GLN A 237 68.62 37.89 -59.02
CA GLN A 237 68.20 36.52 -58.68
C GLN A 237 67.95 36.38 -57.17
N GLU A 238 68.84 36.90 -56.31
CA GLU A 238 68.67 36.87 -54.86
C GLU A 238 67.40 37.62 -54.42
N LYS A 239 67.17 38.83 -54.96
CA LYS A 239 65.94 39.59 -54.71
C LYS A 239 64.70 38.83 -55.18
N GLY A 240 64.78 38.16 -56.33
CA GLY A 240 63.70 37.32 -56.85
C GLY A 240 63.35 36.14 -55.93
N LEU A 241 64.34 35.51 -55.29
CA LEU A 241 64.11 34.48 -54.29
C LEU A 241 63.42 35.03 -53.04
N LYS A 242 63.90 36.15 -52.50
CA LYS A 242 63.28 36.82 -51.34
C LYS A 242 61.83 37.23 -51.60
N ILE A 243 61.52 37.73 -52.78
CA ILE A 243 60.13 38.07 -53.17
C ILE A 243 59.24 36.83 -53.11
N ARG A 244 59.68 35.70 -53.67
CA ARG A 244 58.91 34.44 -53.62
C ARG A 244 58.71 33.92 -52.21
N GLU A 245 59.72 34.05 -51.34
CA GLU A 245 59.60 33.69 -49.92
C GLU A 245 58.54 34.54 -49.21
N TYR A 246 58.55 35.87 -49.44
CA TYR A 246 57.53 36.75 -48.88
C TYR A 246 56.14 36.49 -49.45
N GLU A 247 56.02 36.18 -50.74
CA GLU A 247 54.76 35.78 -51.37
C GLU A 247 54.22 34.48 -50.76
N ALA A 248 55.08 33.47 -50.55
CA ALA A 248 54.70 32.22 -49.92
C ALA A 248 54.20 32.44 -48.48
N LYS A 249 54.93 33.24 -47.70
CA LYS A 249 54.52 33.59 -46.33
C LYS A 249 53.22 34.39 -46.30
N ASN A 250 53.03 35.30 -47.26
CA ASN A 250 51.78 36.06 -47.37
C ASN A 250 50.59 35.14 -47.70
N ASN A 251 50.78 34.16 -48.58
CA ASN A 251 49.74 33.17 -48.90
C ASN A 251 49.39 32.28 -47.70
N GLU A 252 50.38 31.88 -46.90
CA GLU A 252 50.17 31.13 -45.66
C GLU A 252 49.36 31.94 -44.64
N LEU A 253 49.74 33.20 -44.40
CA LEU A 253 48.98 34.12 -43.54
C LEU A 253 47.55 34.34 -44.04
N VAL A 254 47.34 34.40 -45.36
CA VAL A 254 45.98 34.51 -45.92
C VAL A 254 45.16 33.25 -45.64
N ALA A 255 45.75 32.06 -45.76
CA ALA A 255 45.07 30.81 -45.43
C ALA A 255 44.71 30.75 -43.94
N GLU A 256 45.64 31.08 -43.05
CA GLU A 256 45.37 31.13 -41.60
C GLU A 256 44.26 32.15 -41.26
N ASN A 257 44.27 33.32 -41.89
CA ASN A 257 43.22 34.31 -41.73
C ASN A 257 41.84 33.82 -42.20
N LEU A 258 41.77 32.97 -43.23
CA LEU A 258 40.52 32.37 -43.67
C LEU A 258 40.00 31.35 -42.65
N GLU A 259 40.87 30.50 -42.12
CA GLU A 259 40.50 29.54 -41.07
C GLU A 259 40.01 30.24 -39.79
N LEU A 260 40.70 31.30 -39.36
CA LEU A 260 40.29 32.10 -38.20
C LEU A 260 38.93 32.75 -38.42
N LYS A 261 38.66 33.28 -39.62
CA LYS A 261 37.34 33.82 -39.97
C LYS A 261 36.23 32.77 -39.91
N GLU A 262 36.51 31.55 -40.37
CA GLU A 262 35.55 30.45 -40.29
C GLU A 262 35.26 30.06 -38.82
N LYS A 263 36.30 29.96 -37.99
CA LYS A 263 36.16 29.72 -36.54
C LYS A 263 35.32 30.81 -35.88
N ILE A 264 35.56 32.09 -36.19
CA ILE A 264 34.76 33.21 -35.67
C ILE A 264 33.30 33.09 -36.12
N CYS A 265 33.03 32.73 -37.38
CA CYS A 265 31.67 32.54 -37.87
C CYS A 265 30.94 31.40 -37.15
N ASN A 266 31.64 30.30 -36.87
CA ASN A 266 31.08 29.18 -36.12
C ASN A 266 30.80 29.53 -34.66
N LEU A 267 31.69 30.30 -34.02
CA LEU A 267 31.45 30.84 -32.67
C LEU A 267 30.24 31.77 -32.65
N ASP A 268 30.08 32.66 -33.63
CA ASP A 268 28.93 33.58 -33.73
C ASP A 268 27.59 32.84 -33.94
N LYS A 269 27.61 31.71 -34.68
CA LYS A 269 26.44 30.82 -34.76
C LYS A 269 26.13 30.17 -33.40
N GLY A 270 27.16 29.71 -32.69
CA GLY A 270 27.04 29.12 -31.37
C GLY A 270 26.47 30.10 -30.33
N THR A 271 26.92 31.36 -30.35
CA THR A 271 26.40 32.41 -29.45
C THR A 271 24.95 32.75 -29.74
N LYS A 272 24.54 32.83 -31.02
CA LYS A 272 23.13 33.04 -31.41
C LYS A 272 22.22 31.92 -30.90
N ILE A 273 22.59 30.66 -31.13
CA ILE A 273 21.83 29.50 -30.62
C ILE A 273 21.74 29.55 -29.09
N THR A 274 22.84 29.88 -28.42
CA THR A 274 22.88 29.99 -26.95
C THR A 274 21.91 31.07 -26.46
N GLU A 275 21.84 32.22 -27.13
CA GLU A 275 20.93 33.30 -26.77
C GLU A 275 19.46 32.94 -27.02
N GLU A 276 19.16 32.27 -28.13
CA GLU A 276 17.81 31.73 -28.41
C GLU A 276 17.38 30.73 -27.31
N LEU A 277 18.27 29.82 -26.90
CA LEU A 277 18.01 28.88 -25.82
C LEU A 277 17.78 29.58 -24.47
N LYS A 278 18.49 30.67 -24.17
CA LYS A 278 18.25 31.47 -22.96
C LYS A 278 16.85 32.09 -22.96
N VAL A 279 16.41 32.62 -24.11
CA VAL A 279 15.06 33.19 -24.24
C VAL A 279 13.99 32.12 -24.02
N GLN A 280 14.15 30.94 -24.63
CA GLN A 280 13.25 29.81 -24.41
C GLN A 280 13.22 29.37 -22.94
N LEU A 281 14.39 29.30 -22.29
CA LEU A 281 14.52 28.93 -20.88
C LEU A 281 13.82 29.96 -19.99
N PHE A 282 13.95 31.25 -20.30
CA PHE A 282 13.25 32.32 -19.57
C PHE A 282 11.73 32.18 -19.69
N GLU A 283 11.21 31.91 -20.89
CA GLU A 283 9.77 31.73 -21.10
C GLU A 283 9.22 30.51 -20.37
N VAL A 284 9.94 29.38 -20.41
CA VAL A 284 9.56 28.17 -19.65
C VAL A 284 9.58 28.43 -18.14
N ARG A 285 10.58 29.16 -17.63
CA ARG A 285 10.63 29.55 -16.21
C ARG A 285 9.46 30.45 -15.81
N LYS A 286 9.06 31.38 -16.68
CA LYS A 286 7.90 32.24 -16.46
C LYS A 286 6.62 31.40 -16.38
N GLN A 287 6.40 30.50 -17.34
CA GLN A 287 5.23 29.60 -17.33
C GLN A 287 5.21 28.70 -16.10
N LEU A 288 6.37 28.20 -15.66
CA LEU A 288 6.49 27.42 -14.44
C LEU A 288 6.09 28.24 -13.19
N ALA A 289 6.52 29.50 -13.11
CA ALA A 289 6.16 30.39 -12.01
C ALA A 289 4.65 30.69 -11.97
N GLU A 290 4.03 30.91 -13.13
CA GLU A 290 2.56 31.08 -13.26
C GLU A 290 1.83 29.82 -12.77
N LYS A 291 2.27 28.63 -13.18
CA LYS A 291 1.66 27.36 -12.74
C LYS A 291 1.84 27.08 -11.25
N LEU A 292 2.97 27.47 -10.67
CA LEU A 292 3.18 27.38 -9.22
C LEU A 292 2.23 28.31 -8.45
N CYS A 293 1.99 29.52 -8.96
CA CYS A 293 1.01 30.44 -8.37
C CYS A 293 -0.41 29.85 -8.45
N ASP A 294 -0.82 29.37 -9.62
CA ASP A 294 -2.12 28.70 -9.81
C ASP A 294 -2.28 27.53 -8.82
N GLN A 295 -1.25 26.69 -8.70
CA GLN A 295 -1.25 25.55 -7.77
C GLN A 295 -1.44 26.00 -6.31
N GLN A 296 -0.71 27.03 -5.87
CA GLN A 296 -0.84 27.56 -4.51
C GLN A 296 -2.25 28.10 -4.23
N THR A 297 -2.88 28.79 -5.20
CA THR A 297 -4.26 29.27 -5.03
C THR A 297 -5.26 28.12 -4.94
N LEU A 298 -5.06 27.06 -5.73
CA LEU A 298 -5.91 25.87 -5.71
C LEU A 298 -5.77 25.10 -4.39
N GLU A 299 -4.54 24.94 -3.89
CA GLU A 299 -4.26 24.32 -2.59
C GLU A 299 -4.92 25.10 -1.44
N ALA A 300 -4.85 26.43 -1.45
CA ALA A 300 -5.51 27.27 -0.46
C ALA A 300 -7.05 27.11 -0.50
N SER A 301 -7.64 27.10 -1.70
CA SER A 301 -9.08 26.87 -1.87
C SER A 301 -9.51 25.48 -1.40
N LEU A 302 -8.73 24.44 -1.73
CA LEU A 302 -8.98 23.09 -1.26
C LEU A 302 -8.90 23.00 0.27
N GLN A 303 -7.90 23.63 0.88
CA GLN A 303 -7.76 23.68 2.33
C GLN A 303 -8.95 24.37 3.01
N GLU A 304 -9.48 25.45 2.41
CA GLU A 304 -10.69 26.11 2.89
C GLU A 304 -11.92 25.19 2.80
N LYS A 305 -12.09 24.49 1.68
CA LYS A 305 -13.17 23.50 1.50
C LYS A 305 -13.07 22.35 2.49
N THR A 306 -11.86 21.83 2.75
CA THR A 306 -11.62 20.78 3.74
C THR A 306 -11.99 21.26 5.15
N LYS A 307 -11.55 22.47 5.54
CA LYS A 307 -11.94 23.08 6.82
C LYS A 307 -13.46 23.28 6.94
N ALA A 308 -14.12 23.66 5.85
CA ALA A 308 -15.59 23.76 5.83
C ALA A 308 -16.25 22.39 6.00
N TYR A 309 -15.75 21.36 5.33
CA TYR A 309 -16.25 19.99 5.46
C TYR A 309 -16.06 19.45 6.88
N GLU A 310 -14.89 19.66 7.50
CA GLU A 310 -14.62 19.29 8.90
C GLU A 310 -15.62 19.96 9.87
N LYS A 311 -15.91 21.26 9.67
CA LYS A 311 -16.93 21.97 10.46
C LYS A 311 -18.31 21.34 10.29
N VAL A 312 -18.69 20.99 9.07
CA VAL A 312 -19.98 20.32 8.80
C VAL A 312 -20.02 18.96 9.46
N CYS A 313 -18.97 18.14 9.34
CA CYS A 313 -18.87 16.85 10.03
C CYS A 313 -19.00 16.99 11.55
N ALA A 314 -18.36 18.00 12.15
CA ALA A 314 -18.48 18.27 13.57
C ALA A 314 -19.92 18.66 13.98
N VAL A 315 -20.61 19.44 13.15
CA VAL A 315 -22.03 19.79 13.37
C VAL A 315 -22.92 18.56 13.24
N VAL A 316 -22.73 17.75 12.20
CA VAL A 316 -23.48 16.49 12.00
C VAL A 316 -23.28 15.55 13.18
N GLN A 317 -22.04 15.40 13.67
CA GLN A 317 -21.75 14.57 14.85
C GLN A 317 -22.46 15.08 16.11
N LYS A 318 -22.49 16.41 16.33
CA LYS A 318 -23.22 17.02 17.45
C LYS A 318 -24.73 16.78 17.34
N LEU A 319 -25.31 16.95 16.16
CA LEU A 319 -26.73 16.70 15.93
C LEU A 319 -27.09 15.22 16.14
N LEU A 320 -26.22 14.30 15.71
CA LEU A 320 -26.42 12.88 15.88
C LEU A 320 -26.35 12.48 17.36
N ASN A 321 -25.39 13.03 18.12
CA ASN A 321 -25.31 12.83 19.56
C ASN A 321 -26.54 13.39 20.29
N ALA A 322 -26.96 14.62 19.96
CA ALA A 322 -28.16 15.23 20.55
C ALA A 322 -29.44 14.44 20.23
N ARG A 323 -29.55 13.91 19.00
CA ARG A 323 -30.65 13.04 18.61
C ARG A 323 -30.64 11.74 19.40
N ASN A 324 -29.49 11.13 19.58
CA ASN A 324 -29.34 9.89 20.37
C ASN A 324 -29.73 10.11 21.84
N GLU A 325 -29.28 11.21 22.46
CA GLU A 325 -29.65 11.56 23.83
C GLU A 325 -31.18 11.75 23.96
N SER A 326 -31.77 12.53 23.06
CA SER A 326 -33.23 12.73 23.02
C SER A 326 -34.01 11.42 22.85
N THR A 327 -33.56 10.51 21.98
CA THR A 327 -34.18 9.18 21.85
C THR A 327 -33.98 8.30 23.10
N ARG A 328 -32.89 8.49 23.83
CA ARG A 328 -32.63 7.76 25.08
C ARG A 328 -33.53 8.27 26.20
N GLU A 329 -33.70 9.58 26.34
CA GLU A 329 -34.66 10.18 27.27
C GLU A 329 -36.08 9.70 26.99
N GLN A 330 -36.49 9.69 25.71
CA GLN A 330 -37.83 9.26 25.32
C GLN A 330 -38.07 7.77 25.63
N ARG A 331 -37.09 6.91 25.37
CA ARG A 331 -37.18 5.49 25.79
C ARG A 331 -37.27 5.34 27.30
N LYS A 332 -36.56 6.15 28.09
CA LYS A 332 -36.66 6.11 29.56
C LYS A 332 -38.06 6.54 30.02
N SER A 333 -38.64 7.60 29.44
CA SER A 333 -40.00 8.02 29.80
C SER A 333 -41.03 6.95 29.44
N ASP A 334 -40.93 6.36 28.25
CA ASP A 334 -41.88 5.34 27.78
C ASP A 334 -41.80 4.07 28.65
N VAL A 335 -40.59 3.62 29.00
CA VAL A 335 -40.40 2.48 29.93
C VAL A 335 -40.89 2.84 31.34
N SER A 336 -40.67 4.08 31.80
CA SER A 336 -41.14 4.51 33.13
C SER A 336 -42.66 4.58 33.22
N SER A 337 -43.35 5.05 32.19
CA SER A 337 -44.82 5.04 32.15
C SER A 337 -45.35 3.60 32.12
N GLN A 338 -44.72 2.75 31.30
CA GLN A 338 -45.17 1.36 31.19
C GLN A 338 -44.96 0.56 32.49
N VAL A 339 -43.84 0.78 33.19
CA VAL A 339 -43.61 0.17 34.51
C VAL A 339 -44.62 0.68 35.55
N SER A 340 -45.05 1.94 35.46
CA SER A 340 -46.10 2.48 36.33
C SER A 340 -47.45 1.82 36.08
N ASP A 341 -47.84 1.68 34.81
CA ASP A 341 -49.10 1.03 34.40
C ASP A 341 -49.10 -0.47 34.81
N ASP A 342 -47.98 -1.17 34.60
CA ASP A 342 -47.82 -2.56 35.02
C ASP A 342 -47.86 -2.70 36.55
N MET A 343 -47.30 -1.74 37.30
CA MET A 343 -47.35 -1.72 38.77
C MET A 343 -48.80 -1.57 39.28
N GLU A 344 -49.58 -0.64 38.71
CA GLU A 344 -50.99 -0.47 39.06
C GLU A 344 -51.81 -1.74 38.77
N SER A 345 -51.50 -2.43 37.65
CA SER A 345 -52.13 -3.70 37.30
C SER A 345 -51.77 -4.82 38.30
N ILE A 346 -50.50 -4.92 38.71
CA ILE A 346 -50.04 -5.88 39.72
C ILE A 346 -50.70 -5.61 41.07
N GLU A 347 -50.79 -4.36 41.50
CA GLU A 347 -51.46 -3.98 42.74
C GLU A 347 -52.94 -4.37 42.73
N ALA A 348 -53.64 -4.16 41.61
CA ALA A 348 -55.02 -4.57 41.45
C ALA A 348 -55.19 -6.11 41.53
N LEU A 349 -54.29 -6.88 40.90
CA LEU A 349 -54.29 -8.34 40.99
C LEU A 349 -53.98 -8.82 42.42
N HIS A 350 -53.02 -8.19 43.10
CA HIS A 350 -52.72 -8.49 44.51
C HIS A 350 -53.95 -8.25 45.41
N ALA A 351 -54.66 -7.14 45.22
CA ALA A 351 -55.90 -6.86 45.97
C ALA A 351 -57.01 -7.89 45.69
N GLN A 352 -57.08 -8.43 44.47
CA GLN A 352 -58.01 -9.53 44.18
C GLN A 352 -57.59 -10.84 44.86
N ILE A 353 -56.30 -11.16 44.86
CA ILE A 353 -55.77 -12.36 45.52
C ILE A 353 -56.04 -12.29 47.03
N THR A 354 -55.77 -11.16 47.68
CA THR A 354 -56.02 -11.02 49.12
C THR A 354 -57.49 -11.17 49.48
N ASN A 355 -58.40 -10.61 48.67
CA ASN A 355 -59.84 -10.81 48.83
C ASN A 355 -60.23 -12.29 48.69
N LYS A 356 -59.65 -12.99 47.72
CA LYS A 356 -59.87 -14.43 47.53
C LYS A 356 -59.30 -15.27 48.67
N ASP A 357 -58.16 -14.90 49.25
CA ASP A 357 -57.60 -15.56 50.42
C ASP A 357 -58.51 -15.39 51.66
N VAL A 358 -59.10 -14.21 51.85
CA VAL A 358 -60.09 -13.98 52.90
C VAL A 358 -61.33 -14.84 52.68
N GLU A 359 -61.82 -14.93 51.44
CA GLU A 359 -62.95 -15.80 51.07
C GLU A 359 -62.64 -17.29 51.34
N ILE A 360 -61.45 -17.76 50.95
CA ILE A 360 -60.98 -19.13 51.22
C ILE A 360 -60.88 -19.36 52.74
N SER A 361 -60.37 -18.41 53.51
CA SER A 361 -60.26 -18.51 54.97
C SER A 361 -61.64 -18.65 55.63
N ASN A 362 -62.61 -17.85 55.20
CA ASN A 362 -63.99 -17.92 55.68
C ASN A 362 -64.65 -19.26 55.35
N LEU A 363 -64.50 -19.75 54.11
CA LEU A 363 -65.01 -21.06 53.71
C LEU A 363 -64.38 -22.20 54.52
N ARG A 364 -63.07 -22.13 54.79
CA ARG A 364 -62.38 -23.11 55.65
C ARG A 364 -62.92 -23.12 57.08
N ALA A 365 -63.19 -21.94 57.66
CA ALA A 365 -63.78 -21.83 58.99
C ALA A 365 -65.19 -22.42 59.06
N GLU A 366 -66.00 -22.21 58.01
CA GLU A 366 -67.35 -22.77 57.93
C GLU A 366 -67.36 -24.29 57.81
N ILE A 367 -66.47 -24.85 56.98
CA ILE A 367 -66.27 -26.30 56.88
C ILE A 367 -65.88 -26.87 58.25
N LEU A 368 -64.97 -26.23 58.98
CA LEU A 368 -64.54 -26.68 60.30
C LEU A 368 -65.70 -26.70 61.31
N ARG A 369 -66.51 -25.64 61.38
CA ARG A 369 -67.71 -25.59 62.24
C ARG A 369 -68.69 -26.72 61.92
N THR A 370 -68.93 -26.97 60.63
CA THR A 370 -69.85 -28.03 60.20
C THR A 370 -69.33 -29.41 60.62
N VAL A 371 -68.02 -29.65 60.48
CA VAL A 371 -67.38 -30.90 60.91
C VAL A 371 -67.48 -31.08 62.43
N GLU A 372 -67.21 -30.02 63.21
CA GLU A 372 -67.36 -30.05 64.67
C GLU A 372 -68.80 -30.37 65.09
N GLN A 373 -69.79 -29.72 64.46
CA GLN A 373 -71.20 -29.98 64.71
C GLN A 373 -71.58 -31.44 64.41
N LYS A 374 -71.14 -31.97 63.27
CA LYS A 374 -71.41 -33.36 62.88
C LYS A 374 -70.72 -34.38 63.80
N ASN A 375 -69.50 -34.09 64.26
CA ASN A 375 -68.81 -34.92 65.25
C ASN A 375 -69.53 -34.94 66.61
N ALA A 376 -70.10 -33.82 67.04
CA ALA A 376 -70.92 -33.75 68.25
C ALA A 376 -72.20 -34.59 68.12
N GLU A 377 -72.90 -34.50 66.98
CA GLU A 377 -74.08 -35.32 66.67
C GLU A 377 -73.75 -36.83 66.67
N ILE A 378 -72.63 -37.22 66.08
CA ILE A 378 -72.13 -38.60 66.12
C ILE A 378 -71.87 -39.05 67.56
N TYR A 379 -71.28 -38.18 68.39
CA TYR A 379 -71.00 -38.50 69.79
C TYR A 379 -72.30 -38.73 70.58
N GLU A 380 -73.29 -37.85 70.43
CA GLU A 380 -74.61 -37.99 71.07
C GLU A 380 -75.31 -39.28 70.65
N LEU A 381 -75.40 -39.55 69.35
CA LEU A 381 -75.99 -40.78 68.82
C LEU A 381 -75.26 -42.03 69.36
N LYS A 382 -73.92 -41.99 69.46
CA LYS A 382 -73.13 -43.08 70.03
C LYS A 382 -73.45 -43.31 71.51
N THR A 383 -73.68 -42.25 72.30
CA THR A 383 -74.09 -42.38 73.71
C THR A 383 -75.52 -42.87 73.88
N GLU A 384 -76.44 -42.42 73.02
CA GLU A 384 -77.83 -42.88 72.97
C GLU A 384 -77.89 -44.39 72.69
N VAL A 385 -77.16 -44.85 71.67
CA VAL A 385 -77.06 -46.27 71.33
C VAL A 385 -76.53 -47.06 72.53
N LYS A 386 -75.42 -46.62 73.15
CA LYS A 386 -74.87 -47.29 74.34
C LYS A 386 -75.91 -47.40 75.46
N ARG A 387 -76.64 -46.31 75.76
CA ARG A 387 -77.68 -46.30 76.80
C ARG A 387 -78.85 -47.21 76.46
N LYS A 388 -79.32 -47.21 75.21
CA LYS A 388 -80.36 -48.15 74.77
C LYS A 388 -79.90 -49.60 74.88
N THR A 389 -78.65 -49.90 74.54
CA THR A 389 -78.06 -51.23 74.70
C THR A 389 -78.02 -51.66 76.17
N THR A 390 -77.59 -50.79 77.09
CA THR A 390 -77.59 -51.12 78.53
C THR A 390 -78.99 -51.32 79.07
N ASN A 391 -79.96 -50.50 78.63
CA ASN A 391 -81.35 -50.65 79.04
C ASN A 391 -81.95 -51.98 78.54
N LEU A 392 -81.67 -52.35 77.29
CA LEU A 392 -82.11 -53.62 76.71
C LEU A 392 -81.48 -54.80 77.45
N GLN A 393 -80.17 -54.73 77.74
CA GLN A 393 -79.45 -55.74 78.52
C GLN A 393 -80.07 -55.92 79.90
N ASN A 394 -80.42 -54.83 80.58
CA ASN A 394 -81.07 -54.88 81.89
C ASN A 394 -82.46 -55.50 81.83
N LEU A 395 -83.25 -55.19 80.79
CA LEU A 395 -84.58 -55.78 80.59
C LEU A 395 -84.49 -57.28 80.33
N ILE A 396 -83.61 -57.70 79.42
CA ILE A 396 -83.36 -59.12 79.13
C ILE A 396 -82.91 -59.84 80.40
N ASN A 397 -81.97 -59.26 81.16
CA ASN A 397 -81.50 -59.86 82.41
C ASN A 397 -82.62 -60.02 83.44
N ARG A 398 -83.51 -59.03 83.55
CA ARG A 398 -84.67 -59.08 84.46
C ARG A 398 -85.66 -60.16 84.03
N ASP A 399 -86.02 -60.20 82.75
CA ASP A 399 -86.93 -61.22 82.22
C ASP A 399 -86.34 -62.62 82.38
N LEU A 400 -85.05 -62.80 82.14
CA LEU A 400 -84.34 -64.06 82.40
C LEU A 400 -84.39 -64.43 83.88
N TRP A 401 -84.19 -63.47 84.79
CA TRP A 401 -84.26 -63.71 86.23
C TRP A 401 -85.67 -64.12 86.68
N ASP A 402 -86.71 -63.43 86.19
CA ASP A 402 -88.11 -63.72 86.49
C ASP A 402 -88.51 -65.10 85.93
N LYS A 403 -88.08 -65.44 84.71
CA LYS A 403 -88.29 -66.76 84.11
C LYS A 403 -87.55 -67.86 84.87
N ASN A 404 -86.30 -67.64 85.29
CA ASN A 404 -85.55 -68.60 86.11
C ASN A 404 -86.20 -68.82 87.48
N ARG A 405 -86.69 -67.75 88.11
CA ARG A 405 -87.43 -67.84 89.37
C ARG A 405 -88.73 -68.62 89.22
N GLU A 406 -89.39 -68.48 88.08
CA GLU A 406 -90.58 -69.27 87.72
C GLU A 406 -90.24 -70.74 87.46
N ILE A 407 -89.13 -71.02 86.78
CA ILE A 407 -88.58 -72.38 86.63
C ILE A 407 -88.30 -72.99 88.01
N GLU A 408 -87.69 -72.26 88.95
CA GLU A 408 -87.49 -72.75 90.31
C GLU A 408 -88.82 -73.03 91.03
N ARG A 409 -89.84 -72.17 90.87
CA ARG A 409 -91.17 -72.35 91.46
C ARG A 409 -91.85 -73.63 90.94
N LEU A 410 -91.81 -73.84 89.63
CA LEU A 410 -92.34 -75.05 88.98
C LEU A 410 -91.57 -76.29 89.41
N THR A 411 -90.25 -76.19 89.55
CA THR A 411 -89.39 -77.28 90.05
C THR A 411 -89.75 -77.65 91.48
N ARG A 412 -90.07 -76.69 92.36
CA ARG A 412 -90.52 -76.97 93.73
C ARG A 412 -91.91 -77.61 93.78
N GLN A 413 -92.83 -77.25 92.88
CA GLN A 413 -94.14 -77.90 92.77
C GLN A 413 -94.03 -79.35 92.27
N MET A 414 -93.03 -79.65 91.45
CA MET A 414 -92.72 -81.01 91.01
C MET A 414 -92.15 -81.91 92.12
N HIS A 415 -91.50 -81.34 93.15
CA HIS A 415 -90.86 -82.11 94.23
C HIS A 415 -91.80 -82.43 95.43
N GLY A 416 -93.09 -82.07 95.36
CA GLY A 416 -94.04 -82.18 96.49
C GLY A 416 -95.04 -83.36 96.45
N MET A 417 -94.94 -84.29 95.49
CA MET A 417 -95.73 -85.54 95.46
C MET A 417 -94.75 -86.72 95.34
N GLU A 418 -94.69 -87.59 96.35
CA GLU A 418 -93.67 -88.66 96.50
C GLU A 418 -94.09 -90.03 95.91
N LEU A 419 -93.04 -90.79 95.53
CA LEU A 419 -92.89 -92.26 95.43
C LEU A 419 -93.22 -93.02 94.10
N GLU A 420 -92.12 -93.53 93.51
CA GLU A 420 -91.88 -94.70 92.62
C GLU A 420 -92.76 -95.02 91.38
N SER A 421 -92.09 -94.90 90.20
CA SER A 421 -92.16 -95.73 88.96
C SER A 421 -93.24 -95.43 87.90
N PRO A 422 -93.06 -95.75 86.60
CA PRO A 422 -91.92 -95.51 85.70
C PRO A 422 -92.39 -94.84 84.38
N VAL A 423 -91.98 -93.61 84.07
CA VAL A 423 -92.10 -93.04 82.70
C VAL A 423 -90.89 -92.15 82.40
N VAL A 424 -89.74 -92.79 82.15
CA VAL A 424 -88.49 -92.15 81.69
C VAL A 424 -88.24 -92.51 80.21
N SER A 425 -89.28 -92.72 79.39
CA SER A 425 -89.10 -93.26 78.03
C SER A 425 -89.67 -92.43 76.86
N GLU A 426 -90.21 -91.22 77.08
CA GLU A 426 -90.74 -90.39 75.96
C GLU A 426 -90.17 -88.97 75.88
N VAL A 427 -89.37 -88.52 76.86
CA VAL A 427 -88.74 -87.19 76.83
C VAL A 427 -87.42 -87.18 76.03
N ASP A 428 -86.78 -88.34 75.84
CA ASP A 428 -85.57 -88.49 75.03
C ASP A 428 -85.83 -88.57 73.51
N GLN A 429 -87.09 -88.75 73.07
CA GLN A 429 -87.43 -88.82 71.64
C GLN A 429 -87.67 -87.46 70.97
N LEU A 430 -87.91 -86.39 71.74
CA LEU A 430 -88.12 -85.03 71.20
C LEU A 430 -86.85 -84.19 71.13
N HIS A 431 -85.78 -84.55 71.86
CA HIS A 431 -84.45 -83.94 71.70
C HIS A 431 -83.68 -84.45 70.46
N SER A 432 -84.17 -85.50 69.79
CA SER A 432 -83.51 -86.10 68.62
C SER A 432 -83.97 -85.54 67.27
N GLN A 433 -84.89 -84.56 67.22
CA GLN A 433 -85.41 -84.02 65.94
C GLN A 433 -84.76 -82.72 65.47
N PHE A 434 -83.89 -82.08 66.28
CA PHE A 434 -83.07 -80.95 65.80
C PHE A 434 -81.68 -81.45 65.45
N THR A 435 -81.52 -81.97 64.24
CA THR A 435 -80.24 -82.51 63.78
C THR A 435 -79.21 -81.38 63.60
N GLU A 436 -77.96 -81.67 63.93
CA GLU A 436 -76.78 -80.79 63.74
C GLU A 436 -76.70 -80.21 62.30
N ALA A 437 -77.27 -80.94 61.32
CA ALA A 437 -77.43 -80.49 59.94
C ALA A 437 -78.33 -79.24 59.80
N GLN A 438 -79.45 -79.15 60.52
CA GLN A 438 -80.33 -77.99 60.49
C GLN A 438 -79.70 -76.76 61.15
N TYR A 439 -78.89 -76.98 62.19
CA TYR A 439 -78.09 -75.92 62.81
C TYR A 439 -77.02 -75.41 61.83
N ASN A 440 -76.30 -76.32 61.18
CA ASN A 440 -75.27 -75.95 60.20
C ASN A 440 -75.85 -75.25 58.96
N GLU A 441 -77.02 -75.68 58.48
CA GLU A 441 -77.72 -75.00 57.36
C GLU A 441 -78.16 -73.57 57.75
N ALA A 442 -78.61 -73.37 59.00
CA ALA A 442 -78.94 -72.04 59.52
C ALA A 442 -77.69 -71.14 59.64
N VAL A 443 -76.55 -71.70 60.05
CA VAL A 443 -75.26 -70.98 60.12
C VAL A 443 -74.77 -70.60 58.73
N GLU A 444 -74.83 -71.51 57.74
CA GLU A 444 -74.46 -71.19 56.36
C GLU A 444 -75.36 -70.12 55.74
N LYS A 445 -76.69 -70.19 55.96
CA LYS A 445 -77.61 -69.13 55.55
C LYS A 445 -77.25 -67.78 56.16
N ASN A 446 -76.82 -67.76 57.43
CA ASN A 446 -76.42 -66.53 58.11
C ASN A 446 -75.12 -65.95 57.52
N VAL A 447 -74.13 -66.80 57.23
CA VAL A 447 -72.89 -66.39 56.54
C VAL A 447 -73.18 -65.81 55.16
N LEU A 448 -74.13 -66.41 54.41
CA LEU A 448 -74.54 -65.91 53.10
C LEU A 448 -75.25 -64.56 53.18
N LEU A 449 -76.08 -64.35 54.21
CA LEU A 449 -76.74 -63.07 54.47
C LEU A 449 -75.73 -61.99 54.85
N GLN A 450 -74.70 -62.33 55.64
CA GLN A 450 -73.61 -61.41 55.98
C GLN A 450 -72.86 -60.93 54.73
N ARG A 451 -72.51 -61.84 53.82
CA ARG A 451 -71.84 -61.48 52.56
C ARG A 451 -72.71 -60.60 51.66
N LYS A 452 -74.01 -60.88 51.56
CA LYS A 452 -74.95 -60.01 50.83
C LYS A 452 -75.06 -58.62 51.45
N LEU A 453 -74.99 -58.52 52.77
CA LEU A 453 -75.00 -57.25 53.49
C LEU A 453 -73.72 -56.44 53.22
N ASP A 454 -72.58 -57.10 53.11
CA ASP A 454 -71.31 -56.49 52.74
C ASP A 454 -71.26 -56.05 51.26
N GLU A 455 -71.82 -56.85 50.34
CA GLU A 455 -72.00 -56.45 48.93
C GLU A 455 -72.95 -55.25 48.78
N LEU A 456 -74.02 -55.19 49.57
CA LEU A 456 -74.91 -54.03 49.60
C LEU A 456 -74.21 -52.79 50.17
N ARG A 457 -73.32 -52.96 51.17
CA ARG A 457 -72.52 -51.85 51.70
C ARG A 457 -71.49 -51.32 50.70
N GLN A 458 -70.92 -52.18 49.85
CA GLN A 458 -70.03 -51.76 48.75
C GLN A 458 -70.75 -51.07 47.58
N LYS A 459 -72.07 -51.21 47.45
CA LYS A 459 -72.87 -50.55 46.40
C LYS A 459 -73.47 -49.19 46.81
N VAL A 460 -73.34 -48.81 48.08
CA VAL A 460 -73.93 -47.57 48.67
C VAL A 460 -72.88 -46.48 48.94
N TRP A 461 -71.61 -46.77 48.67
CA TRP A 461 -70.51 -45.82 48.48
C TRP A 461 -69.95 -45.97 47.07
#